data_AF-A0A284VPR7-F1
#
_entry.id   AF-A0A284VPR7-F1
#
_cell.length_a   1.000
_cell.length_b   1.000
_cell.length_c   1.000
_cell.angle_alpha   90.00
_cell.angle_beta   90.00
_cell.angle_gamma   90.00
#
_symmetry.space_group_name_H-M   'P 1'
#
loop_
_entity.id
_entity.type
_entity.pdbx_description
1 polymer ?
#
loop_
_entity_poly.entity_id
_entity_poly.type
_entity_poly.pdbx_seq_one_letter_code
_entity_poly.pdbx_strand_id
1 'polypeptide(L)'
;MIYCEIVNILLGRFPHYLASSEIEHCDFDLPHVVYANFGRYFNRIVSEANNPISNPEIVEICKFLDEMAVSEDKNVVDLLGAGFFEAVISDKKPTVEKSLKTLNALLHEDAKRVLKQVAE
;
A
#
# COMPACT_ATOMS: atom_id res chain seq x y z
N MET A 1 -0.22 9.44 13.35
CA MET A 1 0.31 10.02 12.09
C MET A 1 -0.51 11.22 11.73
N ILE A 2 0.08 12.24 11.11
CA ILE A 2 -0.64 13.42 10.62
C ILE A 2 -0.70 13.32 9.10
N TYR A 3 -1.89 13.48 8.51
CA TYR A 3 -2.11 13.39 7.05
C TYR A 3 -1.11 14.21 6.21
N CYS A 4 -0.75 15.43 6.65
CA CYS A 4 0.19 16.30 5.93
C CYS A 4 1.62 15.74 5.83
N GLU A 5 2.01 14.80 6.68
CA GLU A 5 3.36 14.24 6.73
C GLU A 5 3.44 12.82 6.16
N ILE A 6 2.29 12.22 5.84
CA ILE A 6 2.17 10.79 5.55
C ILE A 6 2.91 10.38 4.28
N VAL A 7 3.00 11.28 3.30
CA VAL A 7 3.79 11.11 2.07
C VAL A 7 5.29 11.11 2.40
N ASN A 8 5.75 12.06 3.21
CA ASN A 8 7.18 12.14 3.59
C ASN A 8 7.61 10.93 4.41
N ILE A 9 6.75 10.44 5.31
CA ILE A 9 7.00 9.22 6.08
C ILE A 9 7.14 8.02 5.14
N LEU A 10 6.23 7.87 4.18
CA LEU A 10 6.27 6.80 3.19
C LEU A 10 7.53 6.86 2.34
N LEU A 11 7.87 8.02 1.76
CA LEU A 11 9.04 8.18 0.90
C LEU A 11 10.36 8.00 1.68
N GLY A 12 10.40 8.42 2.94
CA GLY A 12 11.55 8.19 3.82
C GLY A 12 11.75 6.73 4.22
N ARG A 13 10.65 5.97 4.37
CA ARG A 13 10.70 4.56 4.78
C ARG A 13 10.93 3.60 3.60
N PHE A 14 10.51 3.96 2.40
CA PHE A 14 10.58 3.11 1.20
C PHE A 14 11.39 3.79 0.07
N PRO A 15 12.72 3.88 0.19
CA PRO A 15 13.56 4.52 -0.82
C PRO A 15 13.58 3.77 -2.16
N HIS A 16 13.32 2.46 -2.17
CA HIS A 16 13.20 1.69 -3.42
C HIS A 16 11.97 2.05 -4.23
N TYR A 17 10.86 2.40 -3.55
CA TYR A 17 9.68 2.96 -4.20
C TYR A 17 10.00 4.34 -4.80
N LEU A 18 10.72 5.20 -4.09
CA LEU A 18 11.16 6.50 -4.63
C LEU A 18 12.02 6.35 -5.90
N ALA A 19 12.81 5.29 -5.99
CA ALA A 19 13.65 4.99 -7.15
C ALA A 19 12.91 4.24 -8.28
N SER A 20 11.62 3.95 -8.12
CA SER A 20 10.86 3.15 -9.07
C SER A 20 10.18 4.00 -10.14
N SER A 21 9.90 3.41 -11.31
CA SER A 21 9.27 4.13 -12.43
C SER A 21 7.83 4.58 -12.13
N GLU A 22 7.20 4.02 -11.09
CA GLU A 22 5.91 4.46 -10.57
C GLU A 22 5.93 5.89 -10.00
N ILE A 23 7.12 6.48 -9.81
CA ILE A 23 7.32 7.83 -9.28
C ILE A 23 7.80 8.86 -10.31
N GLU A 24 8.32 8.45 -11.47
CA GLU A 24 8.99 9.35 -12.43
C GLU A 24 8.15 10.56 -12.90
N HIS A 25 6.82 10.51 -12.76
CA HIS A 25 5.91 11.61 -13.05
C HIS A 25 4.81 11.80 -11.99
N CYS A 26 5.07 11.41 -10.74
CA CYS A 26 4.07 11.50 -9.67
C CYS A 26 3.93 12.96 -9.18
N ASP A 27 2.69 13.44 -9.13
CA ASP A 27 2.36 14.68 -8.43
C ASP A 27 2.34 14.41 -6.92
N PHE A 28 3.37 14.87 -6.21
CA PHE A 28 3.53 14.66 -4.77
C PHE A 28 2.61 15.56 -3.93
N ASP A 29 1.97 16.58 -4.53
CA ASP A 29 1.03 17.45 -3.83
C ASP A 29 -0.33 16.76 -3.60
N LEU A 30 -0.53 15.57 -4.18
CA LEU A 30 -1.74 14.76 -4.04
C LEU A 30 -1.44 13.42 -3.35
N PRO A 31 -1.62 13.31 -2.01
CA PRO A 31 -1.33 12.09 -1.26
C PRO A 31 -1.99 10.84 -1.84
N HIS A 32 -3.23 10.95 -2.33
CA HIS A 32 -3.96 9.83 -2.94
C HIS A 32 -3.25 9.28 -4.19
N VAL A 33 -2.62 10.14 -5.00
CA VAL A 33 -1.88 9.72 -6.20
C VAL A 33 -0.62 8.95 -5.80
N VAL A 34 0.11 9.44 -4.79
CA VAL A 34 1.28 8.75 -4.24
C VAL A 34 0.89 7.37 -3.72
N TYR A 35 -0.17 7.27 -2.92
CA TYR A 35 -0.63 6.00 -2.36
C TYR A 35 -1.18 5.03 -3.40
N ALA A 36 -1.83 5.53 -4.46
CA ALA A 36 -2.25 4.71 -5.58
C ALA A 36 -1.04 4.13 -6.34
N ASN A 37 -0.01 4.95 -6.59
CA ASN A 37 1.22 4.48 -7.21
C ASN A 37 1.97 3.50 -6.30
N PHE A 38 1.91 3.69 -4.98
CA PHE A 38 2.46 2.74 -4.02
C PHE A 38 1.71 1.40 -4.02
N GLY A 39 0.39 1.40 -4.19
CA GLY A 39 -0.39 0.18 -4.39
C GLY A 39 0.00 -0.59 -5.65
N ARG A 40 0.25 0.13 -6.75
CA ARG A 40 0.76 -0.47 -8.00
C ARG A 40 2.17 -1.02 -7.84
N TYR A 41 3.04 -0.29 -7.14
CA TYR A 41 4.37 -0.76 -6.79
C TYR A 41 4.31 -2.07 -5.99
N PHE A 42 3.44 -2.13 -4.98
CA PHE A 42 3.19 -3.34 -4.20
C PHE A 42 2.76 -4.53 -5.09
N ASN A 43 1.81 -4.31 -6.00
CA ASN A 43 1.40 -5.34 -6.96
C ASN A 43 2.55 -5.85 -7.81
N ARG A 44 3.40 -4.95 -8.31
CA ARG A 44 4.57 -5.32 -9.11
C ARG A 44 5.52 -6.20 -8.33
N ILE A 45 5.96 -5.77 -7.14
CA ILE A 45 6.91 -6.57 -6.33
C ILE A 45 6.31 -7.89 -5.86
N VAL A 46 5.00 -7.94 -5.59
CA VAL A 46 4.30 -9.21 -5.28
C VAL A 46 4.29 -10.13 -6.49
N SER A 47 4.04 -9.59 -7.69
CA SER A 47 4.03 -10.39 -8.93
C SER A 47 5.39 -11.02 -9.21
N GLU A 48 6.47 -10.28 -9.01
CA GLU A 48 7.87 -10.69 -9.24
C GLU A 48 8.39 -11.64 -8.15
N ALA A 49 7.87 -11.57 -6.92
CA ALA A 49 8.34 -12.40 -5.82
C ALA A 49 7.91 -13.87 -5.95
N ASN A 50 8.87 -14.80 -5.86
CA ASN A 50 8.58 -16.24 -5.79
C ASN A 50 7.77 -16.60 -4.53
N ASN A 51 8.09 -15.97 -3.39
CA ASN A 51 7.38 -16.14 -2.13
C ASN A 51 7.13 -14.78 -1.46
N PRO A 52 6.02 -14.08 -1.79
CA PRO A 52 5.74 -12.72 -1.33
C PRO A 52 5.73 -12.56 0.19
N ILE A 53 5.21 -13.54 0.93
CA ILE A 53 5.11 -13.48 2.40
C ILE A 53 6.47 -13.53 3.11
N SER A 54 7.54 -13.89 2.40
CA SER A 54 8.92 -13.90 2.92
C SER A 54 9.78 -12.78 2.35
N ASN A 55 9.25 -11.98 1.43
CA ASN A 55 9.99 -10.86 0.85
C ASN A 55 10.07 -9.73 1.91
N PRO A 56 11.28 -9.29 2.31
CA PRO A 56 11.45 -8.31 3.37
C PRO A 56 10.73 -6.98 3.11
N GLU A 57 10.71 -6.54 1.86
CA GLU A 57 10.08 -5.29 1.46
C GLU A 57 8.56 -5.39 1.52
N ILE A 58 7.97 -6.48 1.01
CA ILE A 58 6.53 -6.74 1.09
C ILE A 58 6.07 -6.83 2.55
N VAL A 59 6.84 -7.52 3.39
CA VAL A 59 6.56 -7.62 4.83
C VAL A 59 6.62 -6.26 5.50
N GLU A 60 7.61 -5.44 5.19
CA GLU A 60 7.75 -4.10 5.76
C GLU A 60 6.64 -3.15 5.30
N ILE A 61 6.21 -3.26 4.03
CA ILE A 61 5.03 -2.54 3.53
C ILE A 61 3.81 -2.95 4.34
N CYS A 62 3.54 -4.25 4.53
CA CYS A 62 2.37 -4.69 5.29
C CYS A 62 2.36 -4.16 6.73
N LYS A 63 3.53 -4.15 7.41
CA LYS A 63 3.64 -3.54 8.75
C LYS A 63 3.33 -2.05 8.73
N PHE A 64 3.81 -1.32 7.73
CA PHE A 64 3.50 0.09 7.57
C PHE A 64 2.00 0.34 7.35
N LEU A 65 1.33 -0.49 6.55
CA LEU A 65 -0.12 -0.41 6.35
C LEU A 65 -0.88 -0.69 7.66
N ASP A 66 -0.40 -1.63 8.49
CA ASP A 66 -0.96 -1.88 9.82
C ASP A 66 -0.81 -0.66 10.74
N GLU A 67 0.35 -0.01 10.75
CA GLU A 67 0.57 1.24 11.51
C GLU A 67 -0.36 2.38 11.04
N MET A 68 -0.64 2.45 9.74
CA MET A 68 -1.60 3.41 9.20
C MET A 68 -3.04 3.11 9.57
N ALA A 69 -3.43 1.84 9.54
CA ALA A 69 -4.80 1.42 9.81
C ALA A 69 -5.25 1.70 11.25
N VAL A 70 -4.31 1.77 12.20
CA VAL A 70 -4.58 2.12 13.60
C VAL A 70 -4.42 3.61 13.91
N SER A 71 -4.17 4.45 12.90
CA SER A 71 -4.06 5.90 13.08
C SER A 71 -5.38 6.50 13.56
N GLU A 72 -5.32 7.40 14.54
CA GLU A 72 -6.48 8.17 15.00
C GLU A 72 -6.94 9.22 13.96
N ASP A 73 -6.08 9.55 13.00
CA ASP A 73 -6.41 10.45 11.88
C ASP A 73 -7.18 9.69 10.79
N LYS A 74 -8.47 10.01 10.66
CA LYS A 74 -9.35 9.41 9.65
C LYS A 74 -8.86 9.61 8.23
N ASN A 75 -8.23 10.75 7.92
CA ASN A 75 -7.74 10.99 6.56
C ASN A 75 -6.59 10.02 6.20
N VAL A 76 -5.81 9.57 7.19
CA VAL A 76 -4.77 8.55 6.99
C VAL A 76 -5.38 7.18 6.69
N VAL A 77 -6.46 6.82 7.39
CA VAL A 77 -7.18 5.56 7.15
C VAL A 77 -7.90 5.58 5.80
N ASP A 78 -8.53 6.71 5.44
CA ASP A 78 -9.19 6.89 4.15
C ASP A 78 -8.18 6.84 2.99
N LEU A 79 -6.98 7.41 3.19
CA LEU A 79 -5.89 7.34 2.22
C LEU A 79 -5.38 5.90 2.00
N LEU A 80 -5.33 5.10 3.07
CA LEU A 80 -5.01 3.68 2.97
C LEU A 80 -6.05 2.92 2.14
N GLY A 81 -7.35 3.21 2.34
CA GLY A 81 -8.44 2.61 1.59
C GLY A 81 -8.48 3.03 0.12
N ALA A 82 -8.84 4.29 -0.12
CA ALA A 82 -9.09 4.84 -1.46
C ALA A 82 -7.80 5.11 -2.27
N GLY A 83 -6.65 5.22 -1.60
CA GLY A 83 -5.36 5.35 -2.26
C GLY A 83 -4.75 3.98 -2.56
N PHE A 84 -4.32 3.28 -1.51
CA PHE A 84 -3.52 2.07 -1.67
C PHE A 84 -4.34 0.83 -2.03
N PHE A 85 -5.34 0.46 -1.23
CA PHE A 85 -6.07 -0.80 -1.43
C PHE A 85 -6.88 -0.79 -2.72
N GLU A 86 -7.50 0.33 -3.07
CA GLU A 86 -8.22 0.48 -4.34
C GLU A 86 -7.31 0.26 -5.56
N ALA A 87 -6.10 0.82 -5.52
CA ALA A 87 -5.10 0.61 -6.57
C ALA A 87 -4.63 -0.85 -6.65
N VAL A 88 -4.50 -1.53 -5.50
CA VAL A 88 -4.15 -2.97 -5.46
C VAL A 88 -5.22 -3.82 -6.16
N ILE A 89 -6.51 -3.56 -5.89
CA ILE A 89 -7.61 -4.37 -6.43
C ILE A 89 -8.00 -4.03 -7.88
N SER A 90 -7.66 -2.83 -8.34
CA SER A 90 -7.98 -2.35 -9.69
C SER A 90 -7.06 -2.92 -10.79
N ASP A 91 -6.02 -3.68 -10.41
CA ASP A 91 -5.03 -4.25 -11.33
C ASP A 91 -5.53 -5.56 -12.00
N LYS A 92 -4.71 -6.19 -12.83
CA LYS A 92 -5.04 -7.42 -13.55
C LYS A 92 -5.27 -8.59 -12.60
N LYS A 93 -6.34 -9.36 -12.86
CA LYS A 93 -6.81 -10.48 -12.02
C LYS A 93 -5.74 -11.43 -11.43
N PRO A 94 -4.76 -11.97 -12.18
CA PRO A 94 -3.79 -12.90 -11.58
C PRO A 94 -2.85 -12.22 -10.56
N THR A 95 -2.54 -10.94 -10.76
CA THR A 95 -1.75 -10.15 -9.81
C THR A 95 -2.56 -9.84 -8.56
N VAL A 96 -3.82 -9.42 -8.74
CA VAL A 96 -4.74 -9.09 -7.64
C VAL A 96 -4.93 -10.28 -6.69
N GLU A 97 -5.16 -11.49 -7.21
CA GLU A 97 -5.32 -12.67 -6.36
C GLU A 97 -4.08 -12.96 -5.50
N LYS A 98 -2.89 -12.81 -6.07
CA LYS A 98 -1.62 -13.02 -5.36
C LYS A 98 -1.40 -11.93 -4.30
N SER A 99 -1.70 -10.68 -4.64
CA SER A 99 -1.63 -9.54 -3.72
C SER A 99 -2.63 -9.68 -2.56
N LEU A 100 -3.89 -10.02 -2.84
CA LEU A 100 -4.89 -10.23 -1.80
C LEU A 100 -4.55 -11.39 -0.88
N LYS A 101 -4.00 -12.51 -1.40
CA LYS A 101 -3.51 -13.61 -0.55
C LYS A 101 -2.37 -13.15 0.35
N THR A 102 -1.45 -12.35 -0.19
CA THR A 102 -0.31 -11.80 0.55
C THR A 102 -0.77 -10.85 1.65
N LEU A 103 -1.66 -9.91 1.34
CA LEU A 103 -2.23 -8.97 2.30
C LEU A 103 -3.02 -9.71 3.39
N ASN A 104 -3.86 -10.69 3.04
CA ASN A 104 -4.59 -11.47 4.05
C ASN A 104 -3.67 -12.29 4.97
N ALA A 105 -2.50 -12.71 4.49
CA ALA A 105 -1.53 -13.45 5.29
C ALA A 105 -0.73 -12.55 6.24
N LEU A 106 -0.43 -11.32 5.84
CA LEU A 106 0.50 -10.44 6.56
C LEU A 106 -0.19 -9.35 7.39
N LEU A 107 -1.34 -8.83 6.95
CA LEU A 107 -2.04 -7.74 7.65
C LEU A 107 -2.70 -8.19 8.94
N HIS A 108 -2.74 -7.27 9.90
CA HIS A 108 -3.50 -7.39 11.13
C HIS A 108 -4.98 -7.03 10.92
N GLU A 109 -5.81 -7.27 11.92
CA GLU A 109 -7.28 -7.18 11.80
C GLU A 109 -7.78 -5.78 11.44
N ASP A 110 -7.12 -4.71 11.89
CA ASP A 110 -7.54 -3.34 11.57
C ASP A 110 -7.30 -2.99 10.10
N ALA A 111 -6.12 -3.29 9.55
CA ALA A 111 -5.86 -3.10 8.13
C ALA A 111 -6.71 -4.02 7.25
N LYS A 112 -6.97 -5.26 7.69
CA LYS A 112 -7.92 -6.16 7.02
C LYS A 112 -9.33 -5.61 6.99
N ARG A 113 -9.77 -4.89 8.03
CA ARG A 113 -11.09 -4.24 8.06
C ARG A 113 -11.18 -3.15 6.99
N VAL A 114 -10.14 -2.31 6.88
CA VAL A 114 -10.07 -1.28 5.84
C VAL A 114 -10.06 -1.92 4.44
N LEU A 115 -9.26 -2.96 4.22
CA LEU A 115 -9.23 -3.69 2.94
C LEU A 115 -10.60 -4.26 2.56
N LYS A 116 -11.35 -4.83 3.51
CA LYS A 116 -12.69 -5.39 3.25
C LYS A 116 -13.69 -4.31 2.83
N GLN A 117 -13.65 -3.13 3.44
CA GLN A 117 -14.53 -2.02 3.09
C GLN A 117 -14.35 -1.54 1.64
N VAL A 118 -13.17 -1.74 1.06
CA VAL A 118 -12.85 -1.35 -0.32
C VAL A 118 -13.22 -2.46 -1.33
N ALA A 119 -13.34 -3.71 -0.87
CA ALA A 119 -13.59 -4.87 -1.72
C ALA A 119 -15.09 -5.25 -1.87
N GLU A 120 -15.97 -4.57 -1.13
CA GLU A 120 -17.44 -4.71 -1.16
C GLU A 120 -18.09 -3.72 -2.14
#